data_AF-A0A2D6CNY4-F1
#
_entry.id   AF-A0A2D6CNY4-F1
#
_cell.length_a   1.000
_cell.length_b   1.000
_cell.length_c   1.000
_cell.angle_alpha   90.00
_cell.angle_beta   90.00
_cell.angle_gamma   90.00
#
_symmetry.space_group_name_H-M   'P 1'
#
loop_
_entity.id
_entity.type
_entity.pdbx_description
1 polymer ?
#
loop_
_entity_poly.entity_id
_entity_poly.type
_entity_poly.pdbx_seq_one_letter_code
_entity_poly.pdbx_strand_id
1 'polypeptide(L)'
;MLVLGGLASAITPVYAATRLIIDTVDHGIAGKAQIVISEGRVRLTHSGIPRQEVLFLADSQEVFFIRHARKELTRVDPKVLRQSIDQLSGLAQSLLAQRETLSEEKRQQLDEMLKSLGIPDPDQIAAGSLKLKNLGERGQAAKIRCDWWQIHREQRKIGRSCLTGNKELKINLADFATLLELAGYVQELQLSASALLSSMRFSLPPLGLADHQSLPIRLEHDSGGFSAALTTVDRLDVSLRLMVPQGYRIISMPGS
;
A
#
# COMPACT_ATOMS: atom_id res chain seq x y z
N MET A 1 -9.36 -44.50 46.91
CA MET A 1 -8.80 -43.88 45.69
C MET A 1 -9.95 -43.57 44.74
N LEU A 2 -10.25 -42.29 44.52
CA LEU A 2 -11.21 -41.84 43.51
C LEU A 2 -10.55 -40.64 42.81
N VAL A 3 -10.14 -40.85 41.56
CA VAL A 3 -9.55 -39.82 40.70
C VAL A 3 -10.72 -39.14 39.98
N LEU A 4 -11.07 -37.92 40.41
CA LEU A 4 -11.92 -37.03 39.61
C LEU A 4 -11.03 -36.26 38.64
N GLY A 5 -11.01 -36.71 37.39
CA GLY A 5 -10.45 -35.96 36.26
C GLY A 5 -11.39 -34.83 35.87
N GLY A 6 -11.05 -33.59 36.25
CA GLY A 6 -11.73 -32.39 35.78
C GLY A 6 -11.41 -32.13 34.32
N LEU A 7 -12.44 -32.09 33.48
CA LEU A 7 -12.38 -31.62 32.10
C LEU A 7 -11.92 -30.15 32.09
N ALA A 8 -10.66 -29.92 31.76
CA ALA A 8 -10.19 -28.59 31.37
C ALA A 8 -10.75 -28.29 29.98
N SER A 9 -11.86 -27.56 29.90
CA SER A 9 -12.25 -26.89 28.66
C SER A 9 -11.15 -25.90 28.28
N ALA A 10 -10.32 -26.25 27.30
CA ALA A 10 -9.43 -25.32 26.66
C ALA A 10 -10.30 -24.28 25.95
N ILE A 11 -10.41 -23.09 26.53
CA ILE A 11 -10.93 -21.91 25.83
C ILE A 11 -9.89 -21.60 24.76
N THR A 12 -10.07 -22.10 23.55
CA THR A 12 -9.26 -21.66 22.42
C THR A 12 -9.56 -20.18 22.23
N PRO A 13 -8.55 -19.29 22.33
CA PRO A 13 -8.79 -17.88 22.09
C PRO A 13 -9.34 -17.73 20.68
N VAL A 14 -10.55 -17.18 20.55
CA VAL A 14 -11.04 -16.69 19.27
C VAL A 14 -10.11 -15.54 18.91
N TYR A 15 -9.24 -15.72 17.91
CA TYR A 15 -8.40 -14.64 17.42
C TYR A 15 -9.32 -13.57 16.82
N ALA A 16 -9.56 -12.50 17.58
CA ALA A 16 -10.36 -11.37 17.14
C ALA A 16 -9.62 -10.64 16.02
N ALA A 17 -10.30 -10.43 14.89
CA ALA A 17 -9.73 -9.65 13.79
C ALA A 17 -9.64 -8.17 14.17
N THR A 18 -8.54 -7.51 13.82
CA THR A 18 -8.43 -6.05 13.95
C THR A 18 -9.04 -5.39 12.72
N ARG A 19 -9.83 -4.32 12.90
CA ARG A 19 -10.36 -3.50 11.80
C ARG A 19 -10.00 -2.03 11.99
N LEU A 20 -9.63 -1.40 10.89
CA LEU A 20 -9.35 0.01 10.78
C LEU A 20 -10.25 0.62 9.71
N ILE A 21 -10.84 1.78 10.01
CA ILE A 21 -11.61 2.58 9.04
C ILE A 21 -10.85 3.87 8.78
N ILE A 22 -10.68 4.19 7.50
CA ILE A 22 -9.93 5.34 7.02
C ILE A 22 -10.86 6.15 6.14
N ASP A 23 -11.02 7.43 6.43
CA ASP A 23 -11.65 8.36 5.50
C ASP A 23 -10.61 8.79 4.48
N THR A 24 -10.97 8.79 3.21
CA THR A 24 -10.11 9.19 2.09
C THR A 24 -10.73 10.36 1.35
N VAL A 25 -9.89 11.22 0.80
CA VAL A 25 -10.28 12.22 -0.19
C VAL A 25 -9.31 12.08 -1.35
N ASP A 26 -9.83 11.83 -2.55
CA ASP A 26 -9.04 11.68 -3.77
C ASP A 26 -9.60 12.62 -4.84
N HIS A 27 -8.81 13.60 -5.25
CA HIS A 27 -9.19 14.69 -6.15
C HIS A 27 -10.52 15.38 -5.78
N GLY A 28 -10.73 15.60 -4.47
CA GLY A 28 -11.94 16.21 -3.92
C GLY A 28 -13.12 15.24 -3.72
N ILE A 29 -12.98 13.98 -4.12
CA ILE A 29 -14.00 12.95 -3.94
C ILE A 29 -13.76 12.24 -2.61
N ALA A 30 -14.72 12.37 -1.69
CA ALA A 30 -14.68 11.65 -0.42
C ALA A 30 -14.95 10.15 -0.61
N GLY A 31 -14.21 9.33 0.13
CA GLY A 31 -14.34 7.88 0.16
C GLY A 31 -14.03 7.32 1.54
N LYS A 32 -14.15 6.00 1.66
CA LYS A 32 -13.74 5.25 2.84
C LYS A 32 -12.94 4.03 2.42
N ALA A 33 -11.86 3.76 3.14
CA ALA A 33 -11.16 2.49 3.11
C ALA A 33 -11.42 1.73 4.42
N GLN A 34 -11.53 0.41 4.31
CA GLN A 34 -11.54 -0.49 5.45
C GLN A 34 -10.34 -1.43 5.32
N ILE A 35 -9.58 -1.56 6.40
CA ILE A 35 -8.52 -2.56 6.52
C ILE A 35 -8.97 -3.56 7.60
N VAL A 36 -8.93 -4.85 7.27
CA VAL A 36 -9.19 -5.94 8.20
C VAL A 36 -7.97 -6.83 8.26
N ILE A 37 -7.51 -7.15 9.47
CA ILE A 37 -6.35 -7.98 9.74
C ILE A 37 -6.80 -9.18 10.55
N SER A 38 -6.41 -10.37 10.10
CA SER A 38 -6.68 -11.62 10.80
C SER A 38 -5.66 -12.65 10.37
N GLU A 39 -5.00 -13.30 11.33
CA GLU A 39 -4.12 -14.46 11.10
C GLU A 39 -3.02 -14.20 10.04
N GLY A 40 -2.34 -13.05 10.13
CA GLY A 40 -1.24 -12.70 9.21
C GLY A 40 -1.70 -12.26 7.81
N ARG A 41 -2.99 -11.98 7.64
CA ARG A 41 -3.58 -11.56 6.37
C ARG A 41 -4.20 -10.19 6.52
N VAL A 42 -4.11 -9.39 5.47
CA VAL A 42 -4.71 -8.05 5.44
C VAL A 42 -5.61 -7.92 4.23
N ARG A 43 -6.86 -7.53 4.45
CA ARG A 43 -7.80 -7.16 3.39
C ARG A 43 -8.07 -5.67 3.46
N LEU A 44 -7.72 -4.97 2.39
CA LEU A 44 -8.06 -3.58 2.18
C LEU A 44 -9.20 -3.49 1.18
N THR A 45 -10.29 -2.82 1.56
CA THR A 45 -11.43 -2.54 0.70
C THR A 45 -11.60 -1.04 0.60
N HIS A 46 -11.57 -0.48 -0.61
CA HIS A 46 -11.87 0.92 -0.85
C HIS A 46 -13.29 1.08 -1.42
N SER A 47 -14.05 2.04 -0.90
CA SER A 47 -15.45 2.28 -1.28
C SER A 47 -15.63 2.96 -2.64
N GLY A 48 -14.54 3.29 -3.33
CA GLY A 48 -14.57 3.87 -4.68
C GLY A 48 -15.32 2.97 -5.66
N ILE A 49 -15.87 3.55 -6.73
CA ILE A 49 -16.58 2.83 -7.79
C ILE A 49 -15.66 2.74 -9.02
N PRO A 50 -15.36 1.54 -9.55
CA PRO A 50 -15.76 0.23 -9.03
C PRO A 50 -14.99 -0.14 -7.75
N ARG A 51 -15.64 -0.91 -6.85
CA ARG A 51 -15.03 -1.38 -5.59
C ARG A 51 -13.71 -2.09 -5.88
N GLN A 52 -12.65 -1.58 -5.27
CA GLN A 52 -11.31 -2.17 -5.34
C GLN A 52 -11.01 -2.86 -4.03
N GLU A 53 -10.52 -4.10 -4.12
CA GLU A 53 -10.11 -4.88 -2.96
C GLU A 53 -8.70 -5.41 -3.16
N VAL A 54 -7.89 -5.32 -2.11
CA VAL A 54 -6.53 -5.84 -2.06
C VAL A 54 -6.46 -6.84 -0.91
N LEU A 55 -5.88 -8.00 -1.18
CA LEU A 55 -5.57 -9.00 -0.17
C LEU A 55 -4.05 -9.21 -0.12
N PHE A 56 -3.47 -9.05 1.06
CA PHE A 56 -2.07 -9.34 1.34
C PHE A 56 -1.96 -10.54 2.27
N LEU A 57 -1.05 -11.45 1.95
CA LEU A 57 -0.70 -12.62 2.76
C LEU A 57 0.76 -12.45 3.21
N ALA A 58 0.99 -12.31 4.52
CA ALA A 58 2.33 -12.02 5.04
C ALA A 58 3.30 -13.20 4.92
N ASP A 59 2.81 -14.42 5.12
CA ASP A 59 3.59 -15.66 5.07
C ASP A 59 4.24 -15.92 3.70
N SER A 60 3.51 -15.61 2.62
CA SER A 60 3.97 -15.77 1.24
C SER A 60 4.39 -14.46 0.56
N GLN A 61 4.19 -13.32 1.22
CA GLN A 61 4.34 -11.96 0.67
C GLN A 61 3.57 -11.76 -0.65
N GLU A 62 2.41 -12.40 -0.78
CA GLU A 62 1.59 -12.29 -1.97
C GLU A 62 0.58 -11.16 -1.85
N VAL A 63 0.40 -10.43 -2.95
CA VAL A 63 -0.68 -9.45 -3.09
C VAL A 63 -1.63 -9.84 -4.20
N PHE A 64 -2.92 -9.77 -3.90
CA PHE A 64 -4.00 -10.00 -4.85
C PHE A 64 -4.81 -8.73 -5.01
N PHE A 65 -4.89 -8.23 -6.24
CA PHE A 65 -5.86 -7.22 -6.61
C PHE A 65 -7.14 -7.91 -7.08
N ILE A 66 -8.25 -7.64 -6.42
CA ILE A 66 -9.53 -8.32 -6.65
C ILE A 66 -10.52 -7.32 -7.25
N ARG A 67 -11.03 -7.64 -8.44
CA ARG A 67 -12.06 -6.86 -9.14
C ARG A 67 -13.38 -7.64 -9.17
N HIS A 68 -14.19 -7.46 -8.13
CA HIS A 68 -15.44 -8.20 -7.96
C HIS A 68 -16.42 -8.05 -9.13
N ALA A 69 -16.57 -6.84 -9.68
CA ALA A 69 -17.49 -6.57 -10.80
C ALA A 69 -17.17 -7.40 -12.05
N ARG A 70 -15.91 -7.79 -12.24
CA ARG A 70 -15.45 -8.60 -13.37
C ARG A 70 -15.17 -10.06 -13.02
N LYS A 71 -15.26 -10.43 -11.73
CA LYS A 71 -14.77 -11.70 -11.19
C LYS A 71 -13.32 -11.98 -11.61
N GLU A 72 -12.46 -10.98 -11.49
CA GLU A 72 -11.05 -11.07 -11.88
C GLU A 72 -10.15 -10.90 -10.65
N LEU A 73 -9.04 -11.64 -10.64
CA LEU A 73 -7.98 -11.49 -9.65
C LEU A 73 -6.64 -11.35 -10.38
N THR A 74 -5.83 -10.39 -9.94
CA THR A 74 -4.43 -10.25 -10.38
C THR A 74 -3.54 -10.57 -9.20
N ARG A 75 -2.73 -11.62 -9.33
CA ARG A 75 -1.68 -11.96 -8.37
C ARG A 75 -0.44 -11.16 -8.72
N VAL A 76 0.04 -10.37 -7.78
CA VAL A 76 1.34 -9.70 -7.83
C VAL A 76 2.35 -10.65 -7.21
N ASP A 77 3.09 -11.36 -8.06
CA ASP A 77 4.24 -12.13 -7.62
C ASP A 77 5.45 -11.17 -7.54
N PRO A 78 6.07 -10.99 -6.36
CA PRO A 78 7.21 -10.09 -6.21
C PRO A 78 8.39 -10.41 -7.16
N LYS A 79 8.59 -11.69 -7.50
CA LYS A 79 9.66 -12.11 -8.41
C LYS A 79 9.37 -11.69 -9.84
N VAL A 80 8.14 -11.95 -10.31
CA VAL A 80 7.70 -11.53 -11.64
C VAL A 80 7.72 -10.01 -11.74
N LEU A 81 7.30 -9.32 -10.68
CA LEU A 81 7.31 -7.87 -10.63
C LEU A 81 8.73 -7.31 -10.76
N ARG A 82 9.69 -7.85 -10.00
CA ARG A 82 11.11 -7.46 -10.11
C ARG A 82 11.65 -7.70 -11.51
N GLN A 83 11.35 -8.85 -12.12
CA GLN A 83 11.76 -9.14 -13.50
C GLN A 83 11.17 -8.12 -14.49
N SER A 84 9.88 -7.79 -14.37
CA SER A 84 9.24 -6.77 -15.21
C SER A 84 9.85 -5.38 -14.99
N ILE A 85 10.21 -5.02 -13.75
CA ILE A 85 10.90 -3.77 -13.42
C ILE A 85 12.29 -3.74 -14.06
N ASP A 86 13.07 -4.82 -13.96
CA ASP A 86 14.41 -4.91 -14.53
C ASP A 86 14.36 -4.78 -16.06
N GLN A 87 13.40 -5.44 -16.72
CA GLN A 87 13.17 -5.32 -18.15
C GLN A 87 12.78 -3.89 -18.56
N LEU A 88 11.83 -3.29 -17.86
CA LEU A 88 11.40 -1.91 -18.12
C LEU A 88 12.53 -0.91 -17.86
N SER A 89 13.36 -1.14 -16.84
CA SER A 89 14.53 -0.31 -16.53
C SER A 89 15.58 -0.41 -17.62
N GLY A 90 15.84 -1.62 -18.15
CA GLY A 90 16.74 -1.82 -19.29
C GLY A 90 16.25 -1.12 -20.56
N LEU A 91 14.94 -1.19 -20.84
CA LEU A 91 14.32 -0.45 -21.94
C LEU A 91 14.43 1.07 -21.73
N ALA A 92 14.14 1.55 -20.52
CA ALA A 92 14.24 2.96 -20.17
C ALA A 92 15.68 3.47 -20.31
N GLN A 93 16.69 2.71 -19.87
CA GLN A 93 18.10 3.05 -20.05
C GLN A 93 18.49 3.09 -21.54
N SER A 94 18.02 2.13 -22.34
CA SER A 94 18.25 2.15 -23.79
C SER A 94 17.60 3.38 -24.45
N LEU A 95 16.39 3.75 -24.02
CA LEU A 95 15.68 4.93 -24.52
C LEU A 95 16.35 6.23 -24.08
N LEU A 96 16.85 6.30 -22.84
CA LEU A 96 17.64 7.43 -22.32
C LEU A 96 18.94 7.62 -23.09
N ALA A 97 19.69 6.54 -23.33
CA ALA A 97 20.91 6.58 -24.13
C ALA A 97 20.63 7.07 -25.56
N GLN A 98 19.50 6.65 -26.16
CA GLN A 98 19.06 7.18 -27.45
C GLN A 98 18.64 8.65 -27.34
N ARG A 99 17.90 9.05 -26.30
CA ARG A 99 17.46 10.42 -26.04
C ARG A 99 18.64 11.39 -25.97
N GLU A 100 19.76 11.01 -25.36
CA GLU A 100 20.97 11.84 -25.34
C GLU A 100 21.50 12.16 -26.74
N THR A 101 21.31 11.25 -27.71
CA THR A 101 21.71 11.45 -29.11
C THR A 101 20.68 12.18 -29.98
N LEU A 102 19.48 12.46 -29.45
CA LEU A 102 18.41 13.15 -30.18
C LEU A 102 18.52 14.68 -30.09
N SER A 103 18.02 15.37 -31.12
CA SER A 103 17.79 16.82 -31.09
C SER A 103 16.65 17.17 -30.13
N GLU A 104 16.63 18.41 -29.64
CA GLU A 104 15.68 18.87 -28.61
C GLU A 104 14.21 18.65 -29.00
N GLU A 105 13.84 18.94 -30.26
CA GLU A 105 12.50 18.67 -30.79
C GLU A 105 12.12 17.18 -30.74
N LYS A 106 13.08 16.29 -31.02
CA LYS A 106 12.84 14.84 -30.99
C LYS A 106 12.79 14.30 -29.57
N ARG A 107 13.49 14.93 -28.62
CA ARG A 107 13.35 14.62 -27.19
C ARG A 107 11.95 14.97 -26.70
N GLN A 108 11.44 16.15 -27.03
CA GLN A 108 10.08 16.56 -26.65
C GLN A 108 9.01 15.61 -27.20
N GLN A 109 9.12 15.18 -28.46
CA GLN A 109 8.20 14.19 -29.03
C GLN A 109 8.27 12.83 -28.33
N LEU A 110 9.48 12.38 -27.96
CA LEU A 110 9.66 11.13 -27.21
C LEU A 110 9.03 11.24 -25.81
N ASP A 111 9.25 12.36 -25.12
CA ASP A 111 8.71 12.60 -23.78
C ASP A 111 7.17 12.66 -23.80
N GLU A 112 6.56 13.29 -24.82
CA GLU A 112 5.11 13.27 -25.04
C GLU A 112 4.57 11.86 -25.33
N MET A 113 5.28 11.08 -26.14
CA MET A 113 4.90 9.71 -26.45
C MET A 113 4.95 8.82 -25.20
N LEU A 114 6.01 8.92 -24.39
CA LEU A 114 6.13 8.19 -23.13
C LEU A 114 5.02 8.56 -22.15
N LYS A 115 4.71 9.87 -22.04
CA LYS A 115 3.60 10.37 -21.24
C LYS A 115 2.26 9.82 -21.71
N SER A 116 2.04 9.70 -23.02
CA SER A 116 0.81 9.12 -23.58
C SER A 116 0.64 7.63 -23.27
N LEU A 117 1.75 6.90 -23.08
CA LEU A 117 1.77 5.49 -22.70
C LEU A 117 1.65 5.28 -21.17
N GLY A 118 1.51 6.37 -20.40
CA GLY A 118 1.46 6.32 -18.94
C GLY A 118 2.80 5.96 -18.29
N ILE A 119 3.90 6.02 -19.07
CA ILE A 119 5.26 5.85 -18.56
C ILE A 119 5.69 7.22 -18.02
N PRO A 120 6.03 7.34 -16.73
CA PRO A 120 6.52 8.59 -16.19
C PRO A 120 7.79 9.01 -16.94
N ASP A 121 8.00 10.32 -17.00
CA ASP A 121 9.20 10.93 -17.54
C ASP A 121 10.45 10.15 -17.11
N PRO A 122 11.35 9.75 -18.03
CA PRO A 122 12.58 9.03 -17.70
C PRO A 122 13.43 9.70 -16.62
N ASP A 123 13.39 11.03 -16.53
CA ASP A 123 14.06 11.79 -15.47
C ASP A 123 13.37 11.62 -14.10
N GLN A 124 12.12 11.15 -14.09
CA GLN A 124 11.33 10.70 -12.93
C GLN A 124 11.34 9.18 -12.73
N ILE A 125 11.87 8.39 -13.69
CA ILE A 125 12.10 6.94 -13.57
C ILE A 125 13.30 6.66 -12.65
N ALA A 126 14.16 7.66 -12.41
CA ALA A 126 15.08 7.62 -11.29
C ALA A 126 14.25 7.45 -10.00
N ALA A 127 14.26 6.24 -9.45
CA ALA A 127 13.64 5.89 -8.19
C ALA A 127 14.27 6.71 -7.07
N GLY A 128 13.81 7.94 -6.91
CA GLY A 128 14.23 8.81 -5.82
C GLY A 128 13.82 8.17 -4.50
N SER A 129 14.78 7.98 -3.59
CA SER A 129 14.49 7.51 -2.24
C SER A 129 13.48 8.44 -1.58
N LEU A 130 12.43 7.88 -0.99
CA LEU A 130 11.57 8.64 -0.09
C LEU A 130 12.36 8.98 1.18
N LYS A 131 12.44 10.26 1.51
CA LYS A 131 13.07 10.75 2.73
C LYS A 131 12.01 11.36 3.63
N LEU A 132 12.05 11.02 4.90
CA LEU A 132 11.19 11.62 5.90
C LEU A 132 11.97 12.52 6.84
N LYS A 133 11.39 13.69 7.13
CA LYS A 133 11.92 14.64 8.08
C LYS A 133 10.89 14.89 9.17
N ASN A 134 11.26 14.58 10.42
CA ASN A 134 10.42 14.88 11.58
C ASN A 134 10.20 16.39 11.67
N LEU A 135 8.95 16.81 11.88
CA LEU A 135 8.58 18.22 11.98
C LEU A 135 8.63 18.76 13.42
N GLY A 136 8.73 17.88 14.42
CA GLY A 136 8.61 18.24 15.84
C GLY A 136 7.17 18.58 16.26
N GLU A 137 6.22 18.42 15.34
CA GLU A 137 4.80 18.71 15.53
C GLU A 137 4.05 17.44 15.93
N ARG A 138 3.14 17.56 16.89
CA ARG A 138 2.23 16.47 17.27
C ARG A 138 0.90 16.60 16.54
N GLY A 139 0.34 15.48 16.15
CA GLY A 139 -0.98 15.37 15.55
C GLY A 139 -1.86 14.37 16.27
N GLN A 140 -3.07 14.21 15.74
CA GLN A 140 -4.03 13.23 16.20
C GLN A 140 -4.93 12.77 15.05
N ALA A 141 -5.28 11.49 15.04
CA ALA A 141 -6.32 10.90 14.20
C ALA A 141 -7.01 9.77 14.98
N ALA A 142 -8.33 9.57 14.84
CA ALA A 142 -9.09 8.61 15.65
C ALA A 142 -8.87 8.73 17.19
N LYS A 143 -8.58 9.94 17.71
CA LYS A 143 -8.14 10.19 19.10
C LYS A 143 -6.78 9.59 19.49
N ILE A 144 -6.02 9.05 18.54
CA ILE A 144 -4.71 8.44 18.69
C ILE A 144 -3.64 9.49 18.37
N ARG A 145 -2.67 9.66 19.26
CA ARG A 145 -1.58 10.62 19.09
C ARG A 145 -0.60 10.12 18.04
N CYS A 146 -0.02 11.04 17.29
CA CYS A 146 1.02 10.75 16.30
C CYS A 146 2.00 11.93 16.20
N ASP A 147 3.17 11.67 15.63
CA ASP A 147 4.14 12.72 15.31
C ASP A 147 4.11 12.97 13.80
N TRP A 148 4.20 14.24 13.40
CA TRP A 148 4.18 14.62 12.00
C TRP A 148 5.56 14.53 11.36
N TRP A 149 5.58 13.98 10.15
CA TRP A 149 6.77 13.85 9.32
C TRP A 149 6.48 14.38 7.93
N GLN A 150 7.39 15.21 7.40
CA GLN A 150 7.34 15.65 6.01
C GLN A 150 7.98 14.60 5.10
N ILE A 151 7.23 14.18 4.10
CA ILE A 151 7.66 13.28 3.04
C ILE A 151 8.29 14.10 1.91
N HIS A 152 9.52 13.74 1.58
CA HIS A 152 10.24 14.26 0.44
C HIS A 152 10.50 13.14 -0.56
N ARG A 153 10.35 13.45 -1.83
CA ARG A 153 10.96 12.69 -2.92
C ARG A 153 12.13 13.54 -3.41
N GLU A 154 13.34 13.06 -3.19
CA GLU A 154 14.57 13.84 -3.40
C GLU A 154 14.55 15.16 -2.61
N GLN A 155 14.58 16.31 -3.30
CA GLN A 155 14.51 17.65 -2.70
C GLN A 155 13.08 18.23 -2.69
N ARG A 156 12.11 17.56 -3.31
CA ARG A 156 10.75 18.05 -3.43
C ARG A 156 9.88 17.52 -2.28
N LYS A 157 9.18 18.42 -1.61
CA LYS A 157 8.09 18.07 -0.68
C LYS A 157 6.91 17.53 -1.48
N ILE A 158 6.43 16.35 -1.08
CA ILE A 158 5.30 15.69 -1.74
C ILE A 158 4.12 15.48 -0.80
N GLY A 159 4.31 15.64 0.50
CA GLY A 159 3.24 15.57 1.49
C GLY A 159 3.77 15.35 2.89
N ARG A 160 2.87 15.05 3.83
CA ARG A 160 3.20 14.72 5.22
C ARG A 160 2.40 13.53 5.72
N SER A 161 3.00 12.81 6.66
CA SER A 161 2.41 11.63 7.30
C SER A 161 2.44 11.80 8.82
N CYS A 162 1.36 11.44 9.50
CA CYS A 162 1.31 11.40 10.95
C CYS A 162 1.45 9.95 11.40
N LEU A 163 2.58 9.65 12.04
CA LEU A 163 3.02 8.30 12.35
C LEU A 163 2.81 7.95 13.82
N THR A 164 2.43 6.71 14.12
CA THR A 164 2.34 6.20 15.49
C THR A 164 2.74 4.73 15.59
N GLY A 165 3.25 4.34 16.76
CA GLY A 165 3.51 2.94 17.11
C GLY A 165 2.33 2.25 17.80
N ASN A 166 2.48 0.96 18.10
CA ASN A 166 1.41 0.16 18.72
C ASN A 166 1.06 0.56 20.16
N LYS A 167 1.95 1.29 20.86
CA LYS A 167 1.66 1.78 22.22
C LYS A 167 0.41 2.68 22.26
N GLU A 168 0.19 3.46 21.20
CA GLU A 168 -0.98 4.32 21.08
C GLU A 168 -2.14 3.63 20.34
N LEU A 169 -1.86 2.81 19.30
CA LEU A 169 -2.90 2.07 18.55
C LEU A 169 -3.60 0.98 19.38
N LYS A 170 -2.87 0.32 20.27
CA LYS A 170 -3.36 -0.72 21.19
C LYS A 170 -4.07 -1.88 20.49
N ILE A 171 -3.55 -2.31 19.34
CA ILE A 171 -4.02 -3.51 18.63
C ILE A 171 -3.14 -4.72 18.98
N ASN A 172 -3.55 -5.91 18.53
CA ASN A 172 -2.75 -7.12 18.71
C ASN A 172 -1.35 -6.92 18.11
N LEU A 173 -0.30 -7.38 18.81
CA LEU A 173 1.09 -7.23 18.36
C LEU A 173 1.36 -7.94 17.04
N ALA A 174 0.76 -9.12 16.81
CA ALA A 174 0.88 -9.85 15.55
C ALA A 174 0.22 -9.06 14.41
N ASP A 175 -0.99 -8.53 14.61
CA ASP A 175 -1.67 -7.71 13.62
C ASP A 175 -0.90 -6.43 13.30
N PHE A 176 -0.31 -5.78 14.31
CA PHE A 176 0.55 -4.61 14.11
C PHE A 176 1.79 -4.94 13.29
N ALA A 177 2.46 -6.07 13.56
CA ALA A 177 3.59 -6.54 12.76
C ALA A 177 3.18 -6.82 11.31
N THR A 178 2.03 -7.47 11.09
CA THR A 178 1.49 -7.70 9.73
C THR A 178 1.22 -6.38 8.99
N LEU A 179 0.72 -5.36 9.67
CA LEU A 179 0.53 -4.04 9.08
C LEU A 179 1.85 -3.35 8.72
N LEU A 180 2.89 -3.49 9.55
CA LEU A 180 4.21 -2.95 9.24
C LEU A 180 4.81 -3.64 8.01
N GLU A 181 4.68 -4.96 7.90
CA GLU A 181 5.11 -5.72 6.72
C GLU A 181 4.38 -5.28 5.45
N LEU A 182 3.06 -5.14 5.51
CA LEU A 182 2.27 -4.61 4.39
C LEU A 182 2.73 -3.20 4.00
N ALA A 183 2.91 -2.32 4.97
CA ALA A 183 3.29 -0.94 4.71
C ALA A 183 4.68 -0.88 4.04
N GLY A 184 5.64 -1.65 4.54
CA GLY A 184 6.98 -1.76 3.95
C GLY A 184 6.93 -2.28 2.51
N TYR A 185 6.12 -3.32 2.26
CA TYR A 185 5.90 -3.86 0.92
C TYR A 185 5.28 -2.81 -0.02
N VAL A 186 4.24 -2.08 0.42
CA VAL A 186 3.62 -1.01 -0.37
C VAL A 186 4.61 0.10 -0.70
N GLN A 187 5.50 0.46 0.23
CA GLN A 187 6.53 1.46 -0.02
C GLN A 187 7.57 0.96 -1.03
N GLU A 188 8.01 -0.30 -0.94
CA GLU A 188 8.90 -0.91 -1.95
C GLU A 188 8.25 -0.90 -3.33
N LEU A 189 6.98 -1.30 -3.43
CA LEU A 189 6.20 -1.25 -4.66
C LEU A 189 6.09 0.16 -5.26
N GLN A 190 5.88 1.17 -4.43
CA GLN A 190 5.81 2.56 -4.89
C GLN A 190 7.13 3.08 -5.45
N LEU A 191 8.24 2.66 -4.86
CA LEU A 191 9.57 3.08 -5.28
C LEU A 191 10.01 2.38 -6.56
N SER A 192 9.69 1.09 -6.68
CA SER A 192 10.22 0.22 -7.73
C SER A 192 9.27 -0.01 -8.89
N ALA A 193 7.95 0.07 -8.67
CA ALA A 193 6.94 -0.41 -9.61
C ALA A 193 5.79 0.58 -9.87
N SER A 194 5.91 1.85 -9.46
CA SER A 194 4.81 2.82 -9.58
C SER A 194 4.28 2.98 -11.00
N ALA A 195 5.15 2.96 -12.00
CA ALA A 195 4.76 3.07 -13.42
C ALA A 195 3.90 1.86 -13.85
N LEU A 196 4.32 0.66 -13.48
CA LEU A 196 3.63 -0.59 -13.81
C LEU A 196 2.28 -0.68 -13.08
N LEU A 197 2.21 -0.26 -11.82
CA LEU A 197 0.93 -0.18 -11.10
C LEU A 197 -0.03 0.82 -11.74
N SER A 198 0.51 1.97 -12.18
CA SER A 198 -0.29 3.02 -12.85
C SER A 198 -0.87 2.54 -14.17
N SER A 199 -0.14 1.75 -14.97
CA SER A 199 -0.67 1.16 -16.21
C SER A 199 -1.83 0.19 -15.94
N MET A 200 -1.83 -0.47 -14.77
CA MET A 200 -2.95 -1.29 -14.28
C MET A 200 -4.08 -0.48 -13.62
N ARG A 201 -3.99 0.86 -13.66
CA ARG A 201 -4.90 1.82 -12.99
C ARG A 201 -4.98 1.61 -11.48
N PHE A 202 -3.85 1.25 -10.88
CA PHE A 202 -3.66 1.23 -9.44
C PHE A 202 -2.65 2.32 -9.06
N SER A 203 -3.09 3.28 -8.26
CA SER A 203 -2.20 4.24 -7.61
C SER A 203 -2.07 3.86 -6.14
N LEU A 204 -0.85 3.90 -5.62
CA LEU A 204 -0.58 3.71 -4.20
C LEU A 204 -0.12 5.06 -3.61
N PRO A 205 -0.73 5.54 -2.52
CA PRO A 205 -0.38 6.83 -1.94
C PRO A 205 0.94 6.74 -1.17
N PRO A 206 1.88 7.68 -1.32
CA PRO A 206 3.20 7.61 -0.70
C PRO A 206 3.08 7.56 0.83
N LEU A 207 3.17 6.35 1.42
CA LEU A 207 2.83 6.11 2.83
C LEU A 207 3.71 6.90 3.79
N GLY A 208 4.96 7.13 3.38
CA GLY A 208 5.95 7.86 4.16
C GLY A 208 6.24 7.13 5.47
N LEU A 209 6.85 5.95 5.40
CA LEU A 209 7.32 5.24 6.59
C LEU A 209 8.66 5.84 7.01
N ALA A 210 8.70 6.48 8.19
CA ALA A 210 9.94 7.01 8.75
C ALA A 210 10.83 5.91 9.34
N ASP A 211 10.21 4.84 9.80
CA ASP A 211 10.85 3.72 10.47
C ASP A 211 10.05 2.42 10.23
N HIS A 212 10.60 1.28 10.65
CA HIS A 212 9.94 -0.02 10.55
C HIS A 212 9.14 -0.35 11.83
N GLN A 213 8.71 0.68 12.58
CA GLN A 213 8.09 0.54 13.91
C GLN A 213 6.82 1.37 14.09
N SER A 214 6.48 2.21 13.11
CA SER A 214 5.39 3.18 13.16
C SER A 214 4.55 3.08 11.89
N LEU A 215 3.24 3.17 12.06
CA LEU A 215 2.27 3.16 10.96
C LEU A 215 1.72 4.57 10.71
N PRO A 216 1.45 4.92 9.45
CA PRO A 216 0.75 6.14 9.13
C PRO A 216 -0.72 6.03 9.51
N ILE A 217 -1.20 6.98 10.32
CA ILE A 217 -2.63 7.09 10.67
C ILE A 217 -3.28 8.33 10.06
N ARG A 218 -2.48 9.18 9.41
CA ARG A 218 -2.95 10.30 8.61
C ARG A 218 -1.93 10.61 7.52
N LEU A 219 -2.41 10.84 6.31
CA LEU A 219 -1.62 11.26 5.15
C LEU A 219 -2.25 12.49 4.51
N GLU A 220 -1.41 13.41 4.08
CA GLU A 220 -1.80 14.59 3.32
C GLU A 220 -0.78 14.82 2.21
N HIS A 221 -1.24 14.83 0.96
CA HIS A 221 -0.41 15.18 -0.17
C HIS A 221 -0.30 16.71 -0.30
N ASP A 222 0.87 17.24 -0.64
CA ASP A 222 1.13 18.70 -0.66
C ASP A 222 0.22 19.44 -1.67
N SER A 223 -0.15 18.78 -2.78
CA SER A 223 -1.06 19.36 -3.77
C SER A 223 -2.53 19.38 -3.33
N GLY A 224 -2.86 18.80 -2.18
CA GLY A 224 -4.24 18.61 -1.73
C GLY A 224 -5.03 17.56 -2.54
N GLY A 225 -4.41 16.94 -3.54
CA GLY A 225 -5.05 15.95 -4.41
C GLY A 225 -5.41 14.64 -3.72
N PHE A 226 -4.74 14.30 -2.61
CA PHE A 226 -5.05 13.10 -1.84
C PHE A 226 -4.88 13.35 -0.33
N SER A 227 -5.81 12.82 0.47
CA SER A 227 -5.64 12.68 1.91
C SER A 227 -6.29 11.39 2.43
N ALA A 228 -5.77 10.89 3.54
CA ALA A 228 -6.32 9.74 4.23
C ALA A 228 -6.20 9.95 5.74
N ALA A 229 -7.22 9.64 6.52
CA ALA A 229 -7.17 9.77 7.97
C ALA A 229 -7.88 8.58 8.63
N LEU A 230 -7.18 7.94 9.58
CA LEU A 230 -7.75 6.93 10.43
C LEU A 230 -8.87 7.54 11.28
N THR A 231 -10.04 6.93 11.25
CA THR A 231 -11.21 7.37 12.01
C THR A 231 -11.63 6.36 13.08
N THR A 232 -11.43 5.06 12.83
CA THR A 232 -11.80 3.99 13.75
C THR A 232 -10.73 2.91 13.80
N VAL A 233 -10.48 2.40 15.01
CA VAL A 233 -9.77 1.16 15.28
C VAL A 233 -10.64 0.32 16.20
N ASP A 234 -11.02 -0.87 15.78
CA ASP A 234 -11.80 -1.78 16.62
C ASP A 234 -11.37 -3.25 16.45
N ARG A 235 -11.80 -4.07 17.39
CA ARG A 235 -11.66 -5.52 17.33
C ARG A 235 -13.01 -6.12 16.94
N LEU A 236 -12.98 -7.05 16.02
CA LEU A 236 -14.11 -7.88 15.64
C LEU A 236 -13.98 -9.18 16.42
N ASP A 237 -15.01 -9.54 17.19
CA ASP A 237 -15.02 -10.77 18.01
C ASP A 237 -15.20 -12.05 17.18
N VAL A 238 -14.67 -12.04 15.96
CA VAL A 238 -14.68 -13.14 15.00
C VAL A 238 -13.29 -13.25 14.37
N SER A 239 -12.77 -14.48 14.24
CA SER A 239 -11.66 -14.74 13.34
C SER A 239 -12.21 -14.75 11.91
N LEU A 240 -11.65 -13.91 11.06
CA LEU A 240 -12.04 -13.82 9.66
C LEU A 240 -11.03 -14.59 8.81
N ARG A 241 -11.52 -15.60 8.09
CA ARG A 241 -10.72 -16.25 7.05
C ARG A 241 -10.62 -15.34 5.84
N LEU A 242 -9.55 -14.55 5.80
CA LEU A 242 -9.28 -13.65 4.69
C LEU A 242 -8.74 -14.45 3.48
N MET A 243 -9.64 -15.07 2.72
CA MET A 243 -9.30 -15.92 1.56
C MET A 243 -9.39 -15.16 0.23
N VAL A 244 -8.65 -15.65 -0.77
CA VAL A 244 -8.83 -15.31 -2.19
C VAL A 244 -10.20 -15.86 -2.64
N PRO A 245 -11.04 -15.08 -3.35
CA PRO A 245 -12.33 -15.54 -3.79
C PRO A 245 -12.22 -16.66 -4.84
N GLN A 246 -13.06 -17.69 -4.72
CA GLN A 246 -13.12 -18.81 -5.66
C GLN A 246 -13.91 -18.45 -6.92
N GLY A 247 -13.58 -19.09 -8.06
CA GLY A 247 -14.26 -18.91 -9.33
C GLY A 247 -13.94 -17.60 -10.06
N TYR A 248 -12.90 -16.88 -9.62
CA TYR A 248 -12.42 -15.67 -10.26
C TYR A 248 -11.37 -16.03 -11.31
N ARG A 249 -11.39 -15.34 -12.45
CA ARG A 249 -10.41 -15.50 -13.51
C ARG A 249 -9.09 -14.83 -13.10
N ILE A 250 -8.00 -15.57 -13.23
CA ILE A 250 -6.65 -15.05 -12.97
C ILE A 250 -6.21 -14.21 -14.17
N ILE A 251 -5.79 -12.97 -13.90
CA ILE A 251 -5.21 -12.05 -14.87
C ILE A 251 -3.72 -11.94 -14.57
N SER A 252 -2.90 -12.22 -15.57
CA SER A 252 -1.45 -12.02 -15.45
C SER A 252 -1.10 -10.55 -15.36
N MET A 253 0.05 -10.24 -14.74
CA MET A 253 0.57 -8.88 -14.78
C MET A 253 0.99 -8.51 -16.20
N PRO A 254 0.84 -7.25 -16.63
CA PRO A 254 1.39 -6.80 -17.91
C PRO A 254 2.90 -7.06 -17.97
N GLY A 255 3.37 -7.68 -19.04
CA GLY A 255 4.80 -8.02 -19.22
C GLY A 255 5.21 -9.43 -18.77
N SER A 256 4.24 -10.29 -18.36
CA SER A 256 4.44 -11.74 -18.22
C SER A 256 4.27 -12.50 -19.52
#